data_AF-A0AAU3U2C6-F1
#
_entry.id   AF-A0AAU3U2C6-F1
#
_cell.length_a   1.000
_cell.length_b   1.000
_cell.length_c   1.000
_cell.angle_alpha   90.00
_cell.angle_beta   90.00
_cell.angle_gamma   90.00
#
_symmetry.space_group_name_H-M   'P 1'
#
loop_
_entity.id
_entity.type
_entity.pdbx_description
1 polymer ?
#
loop_
_entity_poly.entity_id
_entity_poly.type
_entity_poly.pdbx_seq_one_letter_code
_entity_poly.pdbx_strand_id
1 'polypeptide(L)'
;MAVEPIPCAPGGDGTPVEVNVTTCCAPSIASAALCREDGTTVLLVVRSGCVECGEAAQDPQVVGWIDPASGVFTPGTPPADVGPCDTGCVDTICVQRCDDTDGDGAGDATYNELWCVHKDGSTELVLTYQGDPSQPYGPVSPVNCEYGCVETQTYMLCDASGAFLRRITIGAGQHIVEDLGLDGLTPHTVTGTVGACAGDSTVTALPERDLTILCDTAADGTITTFVRDYQRDASGQITGHSDYTLDGQPYTPSGTVGVCGPAPEPCPAQSVFQECRCDDTDGDGIGDTDYVELLAVDCAGTLTSLGTYTEDLSAPYTPVAPVDCETGAGGADAATGVQARRVQLAPGQTWNAATFPTLQAVTAVAFGGTGTITTTDGASTLHDGEAASWSVARDSDALLTGPLTIRADTGTVTITYTTGVTL
;
A
#
# COMPACT_ATOMS: atom_id res chain seq x y z
N MET A 1 -9.03 9.12 9.18
CA MET A 1 -8.34 7.85 9.43
C MET A 1 -6.96 7.98 8.83
N ALA A 2 -5.90 7.81 9.62
CA ALA A 2 -4.53 7.85 9.10
C ALA A 2 -4.28 6.57 8.31
N VAL A 3 -3.85 6.71 7.06
CA VAL A 3 -3.42 5.58 6.22
C VAL A 3 -1.98 5.27 6.62
N GLU A 4 -1.76 4.10 7.21
CA GLU A 4 -0.44 3.61 7.58
C GLU A 4 0.17 2.88 6.38
N PRO A 5 1.36 3.27 5.88
CA PRO A 5 1.97 2.61 4.73
C PRO A 5 2.50 1.22 5.11
N ILE A 6 2.21 0.25 4.25
CA ILE A 6 2.67 -1.14 4.35
C ILE A 6 4.19 -1.17 4.17
N PRO A 7 4.99 -1.69 5.13
CA PRO A 7 6.42 -1.80 4.97
C PRO A 7 6.77 -2.88 3.92
N CYS A 8 7.71 -2.57 3.03
CA CYS A 8 8.26 -3.55 2.09
C CYS A 8 9.01 -4.65 2.85
N ALA A 9 8.67 -5.91 2.62
CA ALA A 9 9.39 -7.05 3.19
C ALA A 9 10.79 -7.16 2.56
N PRO A 10 11.85 -7.47 3.36
CA PRO A 10 13.18 -7.73 2.81
C PRO A 10 13.15 -9.08 2.07
N GLY A 11 13.41 -9.06 0.77
CA GLY A 11 13.64 -10.27 -0.01
C GLY A 11 14.87 -11.00 0.52
N GLY A 12 14.69 -12.29 0.85
CA GLY A 12 15.78 -13.19 1.21
C GLY A 12 16.72 -13.41 0.03
N ASP A 13 18.02 -13.47 0.34
CA ASP A 13 18.92 -14.60 0.07
C ASP A 13 20.37 -14.12 -0.18
N GLY A 14 21.15 -14.09 0.89
CA GLY A 14 22.47 -14.75 0.89
C GLY A 14 23.69 -14.09 0.24
N THR A 15 23.61 -12.93 -0.42
CA THR A 15 24.82 -12.17 -0.77
C THR A 15 24.61 -10.66 -0.60
N PRO A 16 25.52 -9.93 0.08
CA PRO A 16 25.45 -8.48 0.15
C PRO A 16 25.86 -7.94 -1.22
N VAL A 17 24.90 -7.79 -2.11
CA VAL A 17 25.06 -6.87 -3.23
C VAL A 17 24.95 -5.48 -2.61
N GLU A 18 26.04 -4.72 -2.60
CA GLU A 18 26.01 -3.26 -2.47
C GLU A 18 25.22 -2.68 -3.65
N VAL A 19 23.89 -2.88 -3.67
CA VAL A 19 23.03 -2.05 -4.49
C VAL A 19 22.81 -0.80 -3.68
N ASN A 20 23.60 0.20 -4.02
CA ASN A 20 23.42 1.59 -3.69
C ASN A 20 22.10 2.08 -4.34
N VAL A 21 20.95 1.51 -3.95
CA VAL A 21 19.63 1.96 -4.40
C VAL A 21 19.39 3.29 -3.70
N THR A 22 19.90 4.32 -4.33
CA THR A 22 19.80 5.70 -3.94
C THR A 22 18.32 6.07 -4.14
N THR A 23 17.58 6.31 -3.04
CA THR A 23 16.28 7.03 -2.99
C THR A 23 15.32 6.81 -4.18
N CYS A 24 14.31 5.95 -4.03
CA CYS A 24 13.24 5.78 -5.02
C CYS A 24 12.15 6.87 -4.99
N CYS A 25 12.30 7.93 -4.21
CA CYS A 25 11.39 9.06 -4.27
C CYS A 25 11.92 10.08 -5.29
N ALA A 26 11.19 10.29 -6.38
CA ALA A 26 11.32 11.51 -7.16
C ALA A 26 10.64 12.64 -6.36
N PRO A 27 11.29 13.78 -6.12
CA PRO A 27 10.64 14.89 -5.42
C PRO A 27 9.46 15.35 -6.26
N SER A 28 8.25 15.27 -5.72
CA SER A 28 7.09 15.82 -6.41
C SER A 28 7.11 17.34 -6.27
N ILE A 29 6.96 18.02 -7.41
CA ILE A 29 6.76 19.45 -7.48
C ILE A 29 5.31 19.66 -7.86
N ALA A 30 4.62 20.50 -7.10
CA ALA A 30 3.30 21.01 -7.43
C ALA A 30 3.37 22.52 -7.52
N SER A 31 2.48 23.14 -8.29
CA SER A 31 2.31 24.58 -8.28
C SER A 31 0.90 25.01 -7.92
N ALA A 32 0.78 26.14 -7.22
CA ALA A 32 -0.49 26.76 -6.87
C ALA A 32 -0.51 28.20 -7.39
N ALA A 33 -1.48 28.54 -8.22
CA ALA A 33 -1.61 29.88 -8.76
C ALA A 33 -2.22 30.85 -7.74
N LEU A 34 -1.58 32.01 -7.59
CA LEU A 34 -2.04 33.16 -6.82
C LEU A 34 -1.95 34.42 -7.68
N CYS A 35 -2.74 35.44 -7.38
CA CYS A 35 -2.75 36.71 -8.09
C CYS A 35 -2.45 37.83 -7.11
N ARG A 36 -1.71 38.83 -7.59
CA ARG A 36 -1.49 40.09 -6.90
C ARG A 36 -2.70 41.01 -7.09
N GLU A 37 -2.77 42.08 -6.31
CA GLU A 37 -3.86 43.07 -6.39
C GLU A 37 -3.98 43.74 -7.76
N ASP A 38 -2.88 43.81 -8.54
CA ASP A 38 -2.86 44.35 -9.90
C ASP A 38 -3.32 43.35 -10.98
N GLY A 39 -3.72 42.14 -10.58
CA GLY A 39 -4.14 41.06 -11.47
C GLY A 39 -3.00 40.22 -12.04
N THR A 40 -1.74 40.55 -11.73
CA THR A 40 -0.61 39.72 -12.15
C THR A 40 -0.65 38.37 -11.43
N THR A 41 -0.49 37.29 -12.18
CA THR A 41 -0.47 35.93 -11.64
C THR A 41 0.95 35.60 -11.14
N VAL A 42 1.05 34.75 -10.14
CA VAL A 42 2.26 34.18 -9.56
C VAL A 42 1.99 32.70 -9.30
N LEU A 43 2.87 31.81 -9.71
CA LEU A 43 2.77 30.38 -9.41
C LEU A 43 3.66 30.05 -8.21
N LEU A 44 3.08 29.70 -7.07
CA LEU A 44 3.85 29.14 -5.96
C LEU A 44 4.39 27.78 -6.35
N VAL A 45 5.66 27.53 -6.10
CA VAL A 45 6.28 26.22 -6.31
C VAL A 45 6.39 25.53 -4.96
N VAL A 46 5.65 24.44 -4.82
CA VAL A 46 5.63 23.60 -3.63
C VAL A 46 6.42 22.34 -3.94
N ARG A 47 7.42 22.04 -3.11
CA ARG A 47 8.22 20.82 -3.23
C ARG A 47 7.93 19.90 -2.05
N SER A 48 7.65 18.65 -2.36
CA SER A 48 7.67 17.57 -1.37
C SER A 48 9.09 17.03 -1.29
N GLY A 49 9.64 16.96 -0.08
CA GLY A 49 10.97 16.38 0.14
C GLY A 49 10.95 14.88 -0.11
N CYS A 50 12.02 14.35 -0.69
CA CYS A 50 12.29 12.91 -0.65
C CYS A 50 12.88 12.58 0.71
N VAL A 51 12.36 11.55 1.35
CA VAL A 51 12.95 10.99 2.56
C VAL A 51 13.35 9.55 2.29
N GLU A 52 14.33 9.07 3.05
CA GLU A 52 14.77 7.67 3.00
C GLU A 52 13.60 6.74 3.38
N CYS A 53 13.62 5.52 2.84
CA CYS A 53 12.61 4.52 3.16
C CYS A 53 12.54 4.27 4.68
N GLY A 54 11.38 4.55 5.29
CA GLY A 54 11.16 4.40 6.73
C GLY A 54 11.20 5.71 7.52
N GLU A 55 11.53 6.84 6.90
CA GLU A 55 11.39 8.15 7.50
C GLU A 55 10.02 8.79 7.19
N ALA A 56 9.55 9.67 8.09
CA ALA A 56 8.33 10.44 7.85
C ALA A 56 8.60 11.51 6.79
N ALA A 57 7.77 11.55 5.74
CA ALA A 57 7.86 12.59 4.73
C ALA A 57 7.71 13.98 5.37
N GLN A 58 8.57 14.92 4.99
CA GLN A 58 8.44 16.30 5.43
C GLN A 58 7.21 16.94 4.78
N ASP A 59 6.53 17.83 5.52
CA ASP A 59 5.43 18.62 4.97
C ASP A 59 5.92 19.39 3.72
N PRO A 60 5.12 19.41 2.63
CA PRO A 60 5.47 20.17 1.44
C PRO A 60 5.79 21.64 1.77
N GLN A 61 6.89 22.14 1.24
CA GLN A 61 7.35 23.51 1.49
C GLN A 61 7.23 24.35 0.23
N VAL A 62 6.80 25.60 0.37
CA VAL A 62 6.94 26.59 -0.70
C VAL A 62 8.43 26.91 -0.85
N VAL A 63 9.03 26.50 -1.96
CA VAL A 63 10.46 26.71 -2.23
C VAL A 63 10.71 28.02 -2.98
N GLY A 64 9.68 28.57 -3.61
CA GLY A 64 9.75 29.82 -4.36
C GLY A 64 8.46 30.08 -5.12
N TRP A 65 8.54 31.00 -6.07
CA TRP A 65 7.42 31.37 -6.93
C TRP A 65 7.90 31.75 -8.33
N ILE A 66 7.05 31.56 -9.33
CA ILE A 66 7.33 31.89 -10.74
C ILE A 66 6.40 33.04 -11.15
N ASP A 67 6.96 34.07 -11.77
CA ASP A 67 6.18 35.04 -12.54
C ASP A 67 5.90 34.45 -13.94
N PRO A 68 4.66 34.03 -14.26
CA PRO A 68 4.35 33.40 -15.53
C PRO A 68 4.51 34.34 -16.72
N ALA A 69 4.48 35.67 -16.51
CA ALA A 69 4.71 36.63 -17.61
C ALA A 69 6.18 36.67 -18.05
N SER A 70 7.12 36.35 -17.15
CA SER A 70 8.55 36.34 -17.44
C SER A 70 9.18 34.95 -17.44
N GLY A 71 8.48 33.94 -16.91
CA GLY A 71 9.01 32.59 -16.67
C GLY A 71 10.09 32.53 -15.59
N VAL A 72 10.33 33.63 -14.85
CA VAL A 72 11.43 33.72 -13.88
C VAL A 72 11.01 33.13 -12.54
N PHE A 73 11.75 32.11 -12.07
CA PHE A 73 11.64 31.61 -10.71
C PHE A 73 12.38 32.49 -9.71
N THR A 74 11.72 32.84 -8.61
CA THR A 74 12.29 33.56 -7.48
C THR A 74 12.24 32.68 -6.22
N PRO A 75 13.39 32.33 -5.61
CA PRO A 75 13.42 31.52 -4.40
C PRO A 75 12.85 32.29 -3.19
N GLY A 76 12.17 31.56 -2.29
CA GLY A 76 11.67 32.11 -1.02
C GLY A 76 10.20 32.52 -1.02
N THR A 77 9.82 33.34 -0.04
CA THR A 77 8.42 33.74 0.18
C THR A 77 7.88 34.57 -1.00
N PRO A 78 6.65 34.31 -1.46
CA PRO A 78 6.02 35.14 -2.48
C PRO A 78 5.76 36.57 -1.99
N PRO A 79 5.51 37.54 -2.90
CA PRO A 79 5.12 38.88 -2.52
C PRO A 79 3.91 38.88 -1.57
N ALA A 80 3.91 39.73 -0.54
CA ALA A 80 2.88 39.68 0.52
C ALA A 80 1.45 40.00 0.05
N ASP A 81 1.31 40.54 -1.16
CA ASP A 81 0.05 40.91 -1.81
C ASP A 81 -0.51 39.80 -2.73
N VAL A 82 0.09 38.62 -2.76
CA VAL A 82 -0.49 37.48 -3.49
C VAL A 82 -1.67 36.87 -2.72
N GLY A 83 -2.78 36.64 -3.41
CA GLY A 83 -3.98 35.96 -2.92
C GLY A 83 -4.60 35.07 -4.01
N PRO A 84 -5.77 34.46 -3.80
CA PRO A 84 -6.41 33.62 -4.82
C PRO A 84 -6.66 34.38 -6.15
N CYS A 85 -6.49 33.69 -7.29
CA CYS A 85 -6.66 34.29 -8.61
C CYS A 85 -8.12 34.42 -9.06
N ASP A 86 -8.55 35.65 -9.35
CA ASP A 86 -9.83 35.89 -10.02
C ASP A 86 -9.74 35.84 -11.56
N THR A 87 -8.54 35.93 -12.17
CA THR A 87 -8.41 35.99 -13.65
C THR A 87 -7.16 35.31 -14.25
N GLY A 88 -6.34 34.63 -13.45
CA GLY A 88 -5.10 33.98 -13.90
C GLY A 88 -5.21 32.47 -14.14
N CYS A 89 -4.05 31.87 -14.42
CA CYS A 89 -3.81 30.43 -14.43
C CYS A 89 -4.65 29.73 -13.35
N VAL A 90 -5.53 28.81 -13.73
CA VAL A 90 -6.38 28.09 -12.77
C VAL A 90 -5.77 26.77 -12.33
N ASP A 91 -4.92 26.20 -13.16
CA ASP A 91 -4.25 24.95 -12.87
C ASP A 91 -2.94 24.83 -13.66
N THR A 92 -2.11 23.85 -13.31
CA THR A 92 -0.84 23.57 -13.99
C THR A 92 -0.67 22.09 -14.31
N ILE A 93 -0.13 21.80 -15.49
CA ILE A 93 0.18 20.45 -15.99
C ILE A 93 1.70 20.34 -16.12
N CYS A 94 2.32 19.26 -15.64
CA CYS A 94 3.79 19.11 -15.62
C CYS A 94 4.22 17.95 -16.51
N VAL A 95 4.67 18.24 -17.72
CA VAL A 95 4.95 17.23 -18.74
C VAL A 95 6.42 16.92 -18.81
N GLN A 96 6.80 15.64 -18.63
CA GLN A 96 8.18 15.21 -18.85
C GLN A 96 8.48 15.03 -20.34
N ARG A 97 9.65 15.51 -20.76
CA ARG A 97 10.17 15.50 -22.13
C ARG A 97 11.62 15.01 -22.14
N CYS A 98 12.11 14.71 -23.34
CA CYS A 98 13.49 14.31 -23.56
C CYS A 98 14.16 15.30 -24.51
N ASP A 99 15.45 15.49 -24.30
CA ASP A 99 16.32 16.30 -25.13
C ASP A 99 17.43 15.40 -25.68
N ASP A 100 17.74 15.56 -26.95
CA ASP A 100 18.79 14.86 -27.69
C ASP A 100 20.00 15.80 -27.78
N THR A 101 20.82 15.82 -26.73
CA THR A 101 21.88 16.82 -26.60
C THR A 101 23.09 16.54 -27.51
N ASP A 102 23.24 15.31 -28.00
CA ASP A 102 24.33 14.91 -28.91
C ASP A 102 23.95 14.81 -30.40
N GLY A 103 22.65 14.85 -30.72
CA GLY A 103 22.10 14.91 -32.07
C GLY A 103 21.98 13.55 -32.76
N ASP A 104 21.99 12.45 -32.02
CA ASP A 104 21.86 11.08 -32.57
C ASP A 104 20.39 10.66 -32.85
N GLY A 105 19.43 11.49 -32.44
CA GLY A 105 17.99 11.27 -32.57
C GLY A 105 17.36 10.53 -31.39
N ALA A 106 18.13 10.17 -30.35
CA ALA A 106 17.66 9.56 -29.11
C ALA A 106 17.74 10.57 -27.95
N GLY A 107 16.79 10.49 -27.02
CA GLY A 107 16.81 11.33 -25.83
C GLY A 107 17.89 10.89 -24.86
N ASP A 108 18.86 11.76 -24.57
CA ASP A 108 19.96 11.51 -23.63
C ASP A 108 19.85 12.34 -22.33
N ALA A 109 18.95 13.34 -22.33
CA ALA A 109 18.57 14.15 -21.17
C ALA A 109 17.05 14.16 -20.99
N THR A 110 16.57 14.22 -19.75
CA THR A 110 15.14 14.44 -19.45
C THR A 110 14.92 15.83 -18.89
N TYR A 111 13.81 16.47 -19.23
CA TYR A 111 13.40 17.76 -18.67
C TYR A 111 11.88 17.80 -18.49
N ASN A 112 11.37 18.81 -17.81
CA ASN A 112 9.96 19.01 -17.50
C ASN A 112 9.48 20.35 -18.09
N GLU A 113 8.26 20.35 -18.60
CA GLU A 113 7.53 21.52 -19.07
C GLU A 113 6.35 21.78 -18.14
N LEU A 114 6.30 22.94 -17.51
CA LEU A 114 5.16 23.38 -16.71
C LEU A 114 4.23 24.22 -17.58
N TRP A 115 3.03 23.70 -17.83
CA TRP A 115 1.99 24.34 -18.61
C TRP A 115 0.95 24.95 -17.69
N CYS A 116 0.61 26.21 -17.89
CA CYS A 116 -0.52 26.85 -17.26
C CYS A 116 -1.81 26.51 -18.02
N VAL A 117 -2.88 26.19 -17.30
CA VAL A 117 -4.24 26.09 -17.83
C VAL A 117 -5.02 27.33 -17.41
N HIS A 118 -5.56 28.06 -18.37
CA HIS A 118 -6.35 29.27 -18.15
C HIS A 118 -7.83 28.95 -17.92
N LYS A 119 -8.61 29.89 -17.38
CA LYS A 119 -10.06 29.72 -17.13
C LYS A 119 -10.86 29.33 -18.37
N ASP A 120 -10.42 29.76 -19.54
CA ASP A 120 -11.04 29.44 -20.83
C ASP A 120 -10.60 28.08 -21.39
N GLY A 121 -9.79 27.34 -20.63
CA GLY A 121 -9.22 26.04 -20.99
C GLY A 121 -8.14 26.10 -22.06
N SER A 122 -7.64 27.29 -22.41
CA SER A 122 -6.39 27.41 -23.17
C SER A 122 -5.20 27.05 -22.28
N THR A 123 -4.09 26.64 -22.90
CA THR A 123 -2.86 26.33 -22.18
C THR A 123 -1.69 27.15 -22.69
N GLU A 124 -0.73 27.42 -21.81
CA GLU A 124 0.47 28.21 -22.09
C GLU A 124 1.68 27.58 -21.41
N LEU A 125 2.77 27.36 -22.14
CA LEU A 125 4.02 26.88 -21.54
C LEU A 125 4.64 28.01 -20.70
N VAL A 126 4.82 27.75 -19.40
CA VAL A 126 5.34 28.73 -18.44
C VAL A 126 6.83 28.54 -18.18
N LEU A 127 7.26 27.28 -18.01
CA LEU A 127 8.64 26.98 -17.61
C LEU A 127 9.11 25.65 -18.19
N THR A 128 10.39 25.60 -18.57
CA THR A 128 11.09 24.37 -18.93
C THR A 128 12.27 24.18 -17.96
N TYR A 129 12.44 23.01 -17.34
CA TYR A 129 13.46 22.77 -16.30
C TYR A 129 13.92 21.30 -16.22
N GLN A 130 15.18 21.02 -15.85
CA GLN A 130 15.78 19.66 -15.89
C GLN A 130 15.81 18.91 -14.54
N GLY A 131 15.28 19.52 -13.48
CA GLY A 131 15.16 18.93 -12.14
C GLY A 131 14.98 19.98 -11.04
N ASP A 132 15.73 21.08 -11.12
CA ASP A 132 15.54 22.26 -10.28
C ASP A 132 14.78 23.34 -11.07
N PRO A 133 13.52 23.68 -10.70
CA PRO A 133 12.74 24.71 -11.38
C PRO A 133 13.35 26.11 -11.27
N SER A 134 14.34 26.32 -10.38
CA SER A 134 15.08 27.58 -10.30
C SER A 134 16.09 27.79 -11.43
N GLN A 135 16.38 26.75 -12.21
CA GLN A 135 17.29 26.78 -13.34
C GLN A 135 16.53 26.45 -14.62
N PRO A 136 16.09 27.49 -15.38
CA PRO A 136 15.46 27.28 -16.67
C PRO A 136 16.35 26.44 -17.59
N TYR A 137 15.76 25.44 -18.21
CA TYR A 137 16.40 24.55 -19.17
C TYR A 137 16.00 24.93 -20.59
N GLY A 138 16.98 25.23 -21.43
CA GLY A 138 16.78 25.44 -22.86
C GLY A 138 17.16 24.17 -23.62
N PRO A 139 16.20 23.35 -24.09
CA PRO A 139 16.52 22.10 -24.75
C PRO A 139 17.22 22.34 -26.10
N VAL A 140 18.19 21.49 -26.43
CA VAL A 140 19.03 21.59 -27.63
C VAL A 140 18.32 21.01 -28.85
N SER A 141 17.74 19.83 -28.72
CA SER A 141 16.99 19.08 -29.71
C SER A 141 15.87 18.29 -29.01
N PRO A 142 14.70 18.90 -28.75
CA PRO A 142 13.58 18.23 -28.12
C PRO A 142 13.15 16.97 -28.89
N VAL A 143 13.10 15.83 -28.22
CA VAL A 143 12.63 14.55 -28.75
C VAL A 143 11.57 13.93 -27.84
N ASN A 144 10.77 13.02 -28.39
CA ASN A 144 9.83 12.25 -27.58
C ASN A 144 10.60 11.23 -26.76
N CYS A 145 10.39 11.20 -25.44
CA CYS A 145 10.89 10.11 -24.62
C CYS A 145 10.28 8.78 -25.09
N GLU A 146 11.10 7.74 -25.22
CA GLU A 146 10.65 6.38 -25.51
C GLU A 146 9.60 5.88 -24.48
N TYR A 147 9.66 6.42 -23.27
CA TYR A 147 8.72 6.14 -22.17
C TYR A 147 7.98 7.39 -21.64
N GLY A 148 7.79 8.41 -22.47
CA GLY A 148 7.15 9.66 -22.03
C GLY A 148 5.73 9.41 -21.51
N CYS A 149 5.45 9.83 -20.28
CA CYS A 149 4.10 9.84 -19.75
C CYS A 149 3.26 10.82 -20.59
N VAL A 150 2.22 10.31 -21.25
CA VAL A 150 1.17 11.16 -21.79
C VAL A 150 0.35 11.64 -20.60
N GLU A 151 0.39 12.94 -20.31
CA GLU A 151 -0.45 13.51 -19.27
C GLU A 151 -1.82 13.83 -19.86
N THR A 152 -2.87 13.30 -19.24
CA THR A 152 -4.25 13.59 -19.59
C THR A 152 -4.96 14.13 -18.36
N GLN A 153 -5.41 15.37 -18.42
CA GLN A 153 -6.20 15.99 -17.37
C GLN A 153 -7.61 16.33 -17.90
N THR A 154 -8.62 16.24 -17.03
CA THR A 154 -10.01 16.55 -17.40
C THR A 154 -10.57 17.62 -16.48
N TYR A 155 -11.03 18.71 -17.08
CA TYR A 155 -11.58 19.88 -16.40
C TYR A 155 -13.07 19.97 -16.63
N MET A 156 -13.84 20.36 -15.61
CA MET A 156 -15.23 20.78 -15.79
C MET A 156 -15.26 22.29 -16.07
N LEU A 157 -15.73 22.67 -17.26
CA LEU A 157 -15.82 24.05 -17.71
C LEU A 157 -17.25 24.35 -18.15
N CYS A 158 -17.58 25.63 -18.32
CA CYS A 158 -18.87 26.07 -18.81
C CYS A 158 -18.72 26.97 -20.02
N ASP A 159 -19.72 26.91 -20.90
CA ASP A 159 -19.89 27.81 -22.02
C ASP A 159 -21.34 28.35 -22.06
N ALA A 160 -21.78 28.95 -23.17
CA ALA A 160 -23.14 29.48 -23.31
C ALA A 160 -24.24 28.40 -23.37
N SER A 161 -23.88 27.13 -23.59
CA SER A 161 -24.79 25.98 -23.63
C SER A 161 -24.86 25.20 -22.31
N GLY A 162 -23.90 25.40 -21.41
CA GLY A 162 -23.89 24.80 -20.07
C GLY A 162 -22.52 24.24 -19.68
N ALA A 163 -22.51 23.35 -18.69
CA ALA A 163 -21.29 22.67 -18.25
C ALA A 163 -20.92 21.53 -19.21
N PHE A 164 -19.61 21.33 -19.40
CA PHE A 164 -19.01 20.28 -20.20
C PHE A 164 -17.66 19.87 -19.61
N LEU A 165 -17.06 18.78 -20.13
CA LEU A 165 -15.74 18.31 -19.76
C LEU A 165 -14.74 18.69 -20.85
N ARG A 166 -13.63 19.32 -20.49
CA ARG A 166 -12.48 19.53 -21.37
C ARG A 166 -11.35 18.61 -20.97
N ARG A 167 -11.00 17.66 -21.84
CA ARG A 167 -9.84 16.79 -21.67
C ARG A 167 -8.66 17.39 -22.42
N ILE A 168 -7.57 17.63 -21.70
CA ILE A 168 -6.32 18.14 -22.23
C ILE A 168 -5.29 17.03 -22.14
N THR A 169 -4.78 16.62 -23.29
CA THR A 169 -3.75 15.60 -23.42
C THR A 169 -2.48 16.25 -23.95
N ILE A 170 -1.41 16.22 -23.15
CA ILE A 170 -0.11 16.76 -23.53
C ILE A 170 0.91 15.61 -23.59
N GLY A 171 1.45 15.34 -24.77
CA GLY A 171 2.34 14.20 -25.00
C GLY A 171 2.76 14.07 -26.45
N ALA A 172 3.92 13.46 -26.70
CA ALA A 172 4.42 13.16 -28.05
C ALA A 172 4.52 14.37 -29.03
N GLY A 173 4.78 15.58 -28.53
CA GLY A 173 4.75 16.82 -29.34
C GLY A 173 3.34 17.25 -29.79
N GLN A 174 2.30 16.60 -29.28
CA GLN A 174 0.90 16.95 -29.53
C GLN A 174 0.26 17.56 -28.28
N HIS A 175 -0.61 18.52 -28.54
CA HIS A 175 -1.51 19.14 -27.58
C HIS A 175 -2.93 18.90 -28.11
N ILE A 176 -3.63 17.94 -27.51
CA ILE A 176 -4.97 17.56 -27.92
C ILE A 176 -5.94 18.09 -26.87
N VAL A 177 -6.93 18.87 -27.32
CA VAL A 177 -8.04 19.35 -26.51
C VAL A 177 -9.31 18.71 -27.03
N GLU A 178 -9.97 17.92 -26.18
CA GLU A 178 -11.25 17.29 -26.48
C GLU A 178 -12.32 17.90 -25.58
N ASP A 179 -13.37 18.46 -26.19
CA ASP A 179 -14.56 18.91 -25.49
C ASP A 179 -15.59 17.78 -25.53
N LEU A 180 -16.02 17.35 -24.35
CA LEU A 180 -16.89 16.20 -24.13
C LEU A 180 -18.09 16.64 -23.29
N GLY A 181 -19.23 15.99 -23.47
CA GLY A 181 -20.37 16.12 -22.57
C GLY A 181 -20.01 15.65 -21.18
N LEU A 182 -20.90 15.88 -20.21
CA LEU A 182 -20.70 15.44 -18.82
C LEU A 182 -20.65 13.92 -18.65
N ASP A 183 -20.97 13.16 -19.70
CA ASP A 183 -20.78 11.71 -19.75
C ASP A 183 -19.32 11.29 -20.06
N GLY A 184 -18.45 12.24 -20.41
CA GLY A 184 -17.06 11.99 -20.78
C GLY A 184 -16.86 11.25 -22.10
N LEU A 185 -17.92 11.10 -22.91
CA LEU A 185 -17.92 10.29 -24.13
C LEU A 185 -18.47 11.05 -25.34
N THR A 186 -19.57 11.80 -25.18
CA THR A 186 -20.21 12.48 -26.30
C THR A 186 -19.43 13.75 -26.65
N PRO A 187 -19.01 14.00 -27.90
CA PRO A 187 -18.35 15.27 -28.25
C PRO A 187 -19.24 16.48 -27.93
N HIS A 188 -18.67 17.48 -27.26
CA HIS A 188 -19.32 18.76 -26.95
C HIS A 188 -18.89 19.83 -27.95
N THR A 189 -19.84 20.62 -28.44
CA THR A 189 -19.53 21.77 -29.31
C THR A 189 -19.55 23.02 -28.46
N VAL A 190 -18.38 23.62 -28.26
CA VAL A 190 -18.27 24.87 -27.49
C VAL A 190 -19.06 25.99 -28.14
N THR A 191 -19.89 26.67 -27.35
CA THR A 191 -20.67 27.84 -27.79
C THR A 191 -20.37 29.05 -26.89
N GLY A 192 -19.95 30.17 -27.48
CA GLY A 192 -19.61 31.37 -26.72
C GLY A 192 -18.25 31.29 -26.02
N THR A 193 -18.12 32.01 -24.90
CA THR A 193 -16.87 32.06 -24.12
C THR A 193 -16.83 30.90 -23.14
N VAL A 194 -15.75 30.10 -23.19
CA VAL A 194 -15.46 29.10 -22.17
C VAL A 194 -14.96 29.80 -20.91
N GLY A 195 -15.43 29.35 -19.75
CA GLY A 195 -14.93 29.79 -18.46
C GLY A 195 -15.10 28.71 -17.41
N ALA A 196 -14.52 28.92 -16.24
CA ALA A 196 -14.93 28.19 -15.06
C ALA A 196 -16.44 28.37 -14.86
N CYS A 197 -17.15 27.31 -14.49
CA CYS A 197 -18.59 27.37 -14.26
C CYS A 197 -18.95 28.41 -13.20
N ALA A 198 -19.57 29.52 -13.64
CA ALA A 198 -20.02 30.59 -12.76
C ALA A 198 -21.20 30.10 -11.92
N GLY A 199 -20.90 29.52 -10.75
CA GLY A 199 -21.91 28.97 -9.86
C GLY A 199 -21.42 28.41 -8.52
N ASP A 200 -20.13 28.16 -8.32
CA ASP A 200 -19.69 27.36 -7.18
C ASP A 200 -19.41 28.15 -5.88
N SER A 201 -20.41 28.90 -5.44
CA SER A 201 -20.64 29.10 -4.00
C SER A 201 -22.07 28.71 -3.60
N THR A 202 -22.92 28.34 -4.57
CA THR A 202 -24.27 27.83 -4.33
C THR A 202 -24.69 26.74 -5.32
N VAL A 203 -23.75 26.06 -5.99
CA VAL A 203 -24.05 24.69 -6.40
C VAL A 203 -24.19 23.96 -5.07
N THR A 204 -25.43 23.71 -4.63
CA THR A 204 -25.67 22.56 -3.76
C THR A 204 -25.01 21.41 -4.49
N ALA A 205 -23.83 21.02 -4.03
CA ALA A 205 -23.03 19.94 -4.61
C ALA A 205 -24.02 18.89 -5.08
N LEU A 206 -24.04 18.64 -6.40
CA LEU A 206 -24.79 17.50 -6.90
C LEU A 206 -24.36 16.34 -6.01
N PRO A 207 -25.31 15.64 -5.37
CA PRO A 207 -24.98 14.68 -4.33
C PRO A 207 -23.92 13.76 -4.90
N GLU A 208 -22.72 13.78 -4.29
CA GLU A 208 -21.58 13.04 -4.79
C GLU A 208 -22.02 11.60 -5.00
N ARG A 209 -21.94 11.14 -6.26
CA ARG A 209 -22.23 9.76 -6.61
C ARG A 209 -20.98 8.95 -6.34
N ASP A 210 -21.08 8.11 -5.33
CA ASP A 210 -20.01 7.21 -4.92
C ASP A 210 -20.31 5.84 -5.51
N LEU A 211 -19.57 5.49 -6.57
CA LEU A 211 -19.68 4.20 -7.25
C LEU A 211 -18.73 3.21 -6.58
N THR A 212 -19.29 2.20 -5.93
CA THR A 212 -18.52 1.13 -5.26
C THR A 212 -18.80 -0.21 -5.93
N ILE A 213 -17.76 -0.97 -6.24
CA ILE A 213 -17.90 -2.37 -6.68
C ILE A 213 -18.09 -3.25 -5.45
N LEU A 214 -19.18 -4.03 -5.45
CA LEU A 214 -19.57 -4.92 -4.37
C LEU A 214 -19.87 -6.31 -4.90
N CYS A 215 -19.95 -7.27 -3.99
CA CYS A 215 -20.25 -8.66 -4.27
C CYS A 215 -21.53 -9.08 -3.55
N ASP A 216 -22.42 -9.74 -4.29
CA ASP A 216 -23.61 -10.41 -3.77
C ASP A 216 -23.32 -11.91 -3.65
N THR A 217 -23.24 -12.41 -2.42
CA THR A 217 -23.00 -13.84 -2.14
C THR A 217 -24.32 -14.54 -1.87
N ALA A 218 -24.76 -15.35 -2.84
CA ALA A 218 -25.99 -16.16 -2.72
C ALA A 218 -25.86 -17.28 -1.67
N ALA A 219 -26.98 -17.88 -1.29
CA ALA A 219 -27.03 -18.92 -0.25
C ALA A 219 -26.26 -20.21 -0.62
N ASP A 220 -26.00 -20.45 -1.90
CA ASP A 220 -25.21 -21.57 -2.41
C ASP A 220 -23.71 -21.25 -2.53
N GLY A 221 -23.30 -20.04 -2.13
CA GLY A 221 -21.91 -19.57 -2.23
C GLY A 221 -21.56 -18.95 -3.58
N THR A 222 -22.49 -18.86 -4.54
CA THR A 222 -22.27 -18.15 -5.80
C THR A 222 -22.05 -16.66 -5.51
N ILE A 223 -20.95 -16.10 -6.01
CA ILE A 223 -20.61 -14.68 -5.85
C ILE A 223 -20.90 -13.96 -7.17
N THR A 224 -21.72 -12.92 -7.13
CA THR A 224 -22.00 -12.03 -8.27
C THR A 224 -21.48 -10.63 -8.00
N THR A 225 -20.60 -10.12 -8.86
CA THR A 225 -20.10 -8.73 -8.76
C THR A 225 -21.06 -7.74 -9.40
N PHE A 226 -21.24 -6.59 -8.75
CA PHE A 226 -22.11 -5.51 -9.23
C PHE A 226 -21.58 -4.14 -8.77
N VAL A 227 -22.09 -3.04 -9.34
CA VAL A 227 -21.79 -1.66 -8.95
C VAL A 227 -22.95 -1.10 -8.13
N ARG A 228 -22.64 -0.49 -6.98
CA ARG A 228 -23.59 0.26 -6.17
C ARG A 228 -23.29 1.75 -6.27
N ASP A 229 -24.29 2.53 -6.66
CA ASP A 229 -24.27 3.98 -6.70
C ASP A 229 -24.96 4.53 -5.43
N TYR A 230 -24.18 5.08 -4.51
CA TYR A 230 -24.73 5.67 -3.28
C TYR A 230 -25.20 7.11 -3.52
N GLN A 231 -26.43 7.38 -3.10
CA GLN A 231 -26.98 8.74 -3.05
C GLN A 231 -26.66 9.32 -1.68
N ARG A 232 -25.95 10.45 -1.63
CA ARG A 232 -25.67 11.21 -0.41
C ARG A 232 -26.52 12.47 -0.33
N ASP A 233 -26.75 13.03 0.86
CA ASP A 233 -27.29 14.38 1.00
C ASP A 233 -26.17 15.44 1.04
N ALA A 234 -26.56 16.71 1.21
CA ALA A 234 -25.62 17.83 1.29
C ALA A 234 -24.68 17.78 2.52
N SER A 235 -24.91 16.88 3.48
CA SER A 235 -24.04 16.63 4.62
C SER A 235 -23.12 15.42 4.43
N GLY A 236 -23.17 14.77 3.27
CA GLY A 236 -22.42 13.55 2.94
C GLY A 236 -23.04 12.26 3.49
N GLN A 237 -24.22 12.33 4.11
CA GLN A 237 -24.90 11.15 4.64
C GLN A 237 -25.56 10.36 3.51
N ILE A 238 -25.35 9.03 3.49
CA ILE A 238 -26.02 8.14 2.52
C ILE A 238 -27.53 8.13 2.80
N THR A 239 -28.32 8.51 1.80
CA THR A 239 -29.80 8.56 1.84
C THR A 239 -30.45 7.47 0.98
N GLY A 240 -29.71 6.87 0.06
CA GLY A 240 -30.20 5.81 -0.81
C GLY A 240 -29.08 5.15 -1.61
N HIS A 241 -29.45 4.15 -2.41
CA HIS A 241 -28.55 3.56 -3.39
C HIS A 241 -29.32 3.02 -4.60
N SER A 242 -28.60 2.78 -5.69
CA SER A 242 -29.08 2.03 -6.86
C SER A 242 -28.00 1.05 -7.30
N ASP A 243 -28.41 -0.16 -7.66
CA ASP A 243 -27.51 -1.26 -7.96
C ASP A 243 -27.58 -1.60 -9.44
N TYR A 244 -26.42 -1.88 -10.03
CA TYR A 244 -26.26 -2.16 -11.45
C TYR A 244 -25.32 -3.33 -11.66
N THR A 245 -25.53 -4.12 -12.72
CA THR A 245 -24.52 -5.04 -13.22
C THR A 245 -23.29 -4.24 -13.69
N LEU A 246 -22.16 -4.92 -13.90
CA LEU A 246 -20.96 -4.26 -14.45
C LEU A 246 -21.19 -3.65 -15.85
N ASP A 247 -22.19 -4.16 -16.59
CA ASP A 247 -22.63 -3.63 -17.89
C ASP A 247 -23.70 -2.52 -17.76
N GLY A 248 -23.99 -2.06 -16.54
CA GLY A 248 -24.89 -0.94 -16.26
C GLY A 248 -26.40 -1.28 -16.24
N GLN A 249 -26.79 -2.54 -16.32
CA GLN A 249 -28.21 -2.93 -16.21
C GLN A 249 -28.66 -2.90 -14.74
N PRO A 250 -29.92 -2.55 -14.41
CA PRO A 250 -30.40 -2.62 -13.04
C PRO A 250 -30.19 -4.01 -12.42
N TYR A 251 -29.68 -4.03 -11.19
CA TYR A 251 -29.39 -5.25 -10.44
C TYR A 251 -30.12 -5.23 -9.09
N THR A 252 -30.61 -6.38 -8.64
CA THR A 252 -31.20 -6.54 -7.31
C THR A 252 -30.45 -7.68 -6.61
N PRO A 253 -29.66 -7.37 -5.57
CA PRO A 253 -28.96 -8.41 -4.81
C PRO A 253 -29.94 -9.46 -4.25
N SER A 254 -29.58 -10.71 -4.39
CA SER A 254 -30.35 -11.89 -3.97
C SER A 254 -29.77 -12.57 -2.71
N GLY A 255 -28.55 -12.22 -2.34
CA GLY A 255 -27.81 -12.76 -1.21
C GLY A 255 -27.27 -11.69 -0.27
N THR A 256 -26.11 -11.98 0.34
CA THR A 256 -25.44 -11.06 1.26
C THR A 256 -24.52 -10.14 0.47
N VAL A 257 -24.78 -8.83 0.53
CA VAL A 257 -23.91 -7.82 -0.08
C VAL A 257 -22.73 -7.51 0.83
N GLY A 258 -21.52 -7.60 0.28
CA GLY A 258 -20.27 -7.23 0.94
C GLY A 258 -19.27 -6.61 -0.02
N VAL A 259 -18.14 -6.16 0.52
CA VAL A 259 -16.97 -5.85 -0.32
C VAL A 259 -16.56 -7.14 -1.02
N CYS A 260 -16.23 -7.05 -2.30
CA CYS A 260 -15.58 -8.16 -2.98
C CYS A 260 -14.24 -8.43 -2.30
N GLY A 261 -14.23 -9.37 -1.35
CA GLY A 261 -12.98 -9.96 -0.90
C GLY A 261 -12.38 -10.73 -2.07
N PRO A 262 -11.04 -10.86 -2.15
CA PRO A 262 -10.50 -11.98 -2.90
C PRO A 262 -11.22 -13.24 -2.40
N ALA A 263 -11.59 -14.15 -3.30
CA ALA A 263 -11.92 -15.50 -2.86
C ALA A 263 -10.81 -15.91 -1.87
N PRO A 264 -11.14 -16.46 -0.69
CA PRO A 264 -10.13 -16.77 0.31
C PRO A 264 -9.00 -17.50 -0.40
N GLU A 265 -7.84 -16.84 -0.56
CA GLU A 265 -6.73 -17.48 -1.25
C GLU A 265 -6.48 -18.78 -0.51
N PRO A 266 -6.30 -19.91 -1.22
CA PRO A 266 -5.88 -21.13 -0.56
C PRO A 266 -4.66 -20.77 0.27
N CYS A 267 -4.78 -20.97 1.58
CA CYS A 267 -3.84 -20.38 2.50
C CYS A 267 -2.44 -20.86 2.14
N PRO A 268 -1.53 -19.97 1.68
CA PRO A 268 -0.23 -20.41 1.20
C PRO A 268 0.53 -21.05 2.36
N ALA A 269 1.34 -22.06 2.04
CA ALA A 269 2.21 -22.71 3.00
C ALA A 269 3.03 -21.66 3.76
N GLN A 270 2.86 -21.61 5.08
CA GLN A 270 3.54 -20.66 5.96
C GLN A 270 4.94 -21.16 6.36
N SER A 271 5.10 -22.49 6.39
CA SER A 271 6.37 -23.15 6.71
C SER A 271 6.45 -24.50 6.01
N VAL A 272 7.69 -24.96 5.78
CA VAL A 272 7.99 -26.28 5.21
C VAL A 272 8.87 -27.03 6.21
N PHE A 273 8.49 -28.26 6.52
CA PHE A 273 9.23 -29.17 7.40
C PHE A 273 9.71 -30.38 6.60
N GLN A 274 10.81 -30.96 7.05
CA GLN A 274 11.37 -32.19 6.52
C GLN A 274 11.17 -33.30 7.55
N GLU A 275 10.57 -34.41 7.12
CA GLU A 275 10.45 -35.62 7.92
C GLU A 275 11.25 -36.75 7.26
N CYS A 276 12.15 -37.39 8.01
CA CYS A 276 12.87 -38.56 7.54
C CYS A 276 11.95 -39.78 7.58
N ARG A 277 11.95 -40.55 6.51
CA ARG A 277 11.11 -41.73 6.30
C ARG A 277 11.96 -42.88 5.77
N CYS A 278 11.43 -44.10 5.90
CA CYS A 278 12.08 -45.31 5.42
C CYS A 278 11.17 -46.05 4.44
N ASP A 279 11.78 -46.67 3.44
CA ASP A 279 11.12 -47.47 2.42
C ASP A 279 11.68 -48.89 2.48
N ASP A 280 10.80 -49.89 2.46
CA ASP A 280 11.11 -51.33 2.41
C ASP A 280 11.06 -51.79 0.94
N THR A 281 12.16 -51.59 0.22
CA THR A 281 12.20 -51.81 -1.23
C THR A 281 12.28 -53.29 -1.60
N ASP A 282 12.63 -54.18 -0.67
CA ASP A 282 12.72 -55.64 -0.90
C ASP A 282 11.56 -56.46 -0.31
N GLY A 283 10.72 -55.84 0.54
CA GLY A 283 9.48 -56.38 1.06
C GLY A 283 9.65 -57.31 2.26
N ASP A 284 10.74 -57.20 3.01
CA ASP A 284 11.02 -58.02 4.19
C ASP A 284 10.42 -57.47 5.50
N GLY A 285 9.85 -56.25 5.44
CA GLY A 285 9.26 -55.53 6.56
C GLY A 285 10.22 -54.57 7.27
N ILE A 286 11.47 -54.44 6.82
CA ILE A 286 12.50 -53.57 7.39
C ILE A 286 12.85 -52.50 6.35
N GLY A 287 12.92 -51.23 6.79
CA GLY A 287 13.33 -50.15 5.90
C GLY A 287 14.78 -50.30 5.46
N ASP A 288 15.02 -50.32 4.15
CA ASP A 288 16.35 -50.46 3.54
C ASP A 288 16.78 -49.25 2.71
N THR A 289 15.87 -48.30 2.44
CA THR A 289 16.15 -47.02 1.78
C THR A 289 15.59 -45.83 2.56
N ASP A 290 16.45 -44.89 2.93
CA ASP A 290 16.06 -43.62 3.57
C ASP A 290 15.59 -42.59 2.53
N TYR A 291 14.54 -41.85 2.86
CA TYR A 291 14.05 -40.73 2.05
C TYR A 291 13.49 -39.61 2.93
N VAL A 292 13.25 -38.45 2.32
CA VAL A 292 12.70 -37.28 2.99
C VAL A 292 11.34 -36.94 2.42
N GLU A 293 10.36 -36.70 3.29
CA GLU A 293 9.09 -36.09 2.94
C GLU A 293 9.10 -34.60 3.31
N LEU A 294 8.76 -33.72 2.36
CA LEU A 294 8.56 -32.31 2.63
C LEU A 294 7.09 -32.04 2.93
N LEU A 295 6.79 -31.42 4.07
CA LEU A 295 5.44 -31.12 4.54
C LEU A 295 5.26 -29.60 4.65
N ALA A 296 4.25 -29.06 3.96
CA ALA A 296 3.80 -27.68 4.14
C ALA A 296 2.81 -27.58 5.29
N VAL A 297 2.93 -26.54 6.12
CA VAL A 297 1.91 -26.15 7.10
C VAL A 297 1.22 -24.88 6.63
N ASP A 298 -0.10 -24.93 6.47
CA ASP A 298 -0.92 -23.76 6.17
C ASP A 298 -1.23 -22.92 7.43
N CYS A 299 -1.91 -21.79 7.27
CA CYS A 299 -2.29 -20.93 8.41
C CYS A 299 -3.32 -21.56 9.36
N ALA A 300 -3.99 -22.65 8.97
CA ALA A 300 -4.87 -23.41 9.84
C ALA A 300 -4.09 -24.48 10.64
N GLY A 301 -2.80 -24.67 10.36
CA GLY A 301 -1.98 -25.72 10.96
C GLY A 301 -2.12 -27.07 10.25
N THR A 302 -2.73 -27.11 9.07
CA THR A 302 -2.91 -28.33 8.29
C THR A 302 -1.61 -28.70 7.59
N LEU A 303 -1.16 -29.94 7.78
CA LEU A 303 -0.01 -30.51 7.05
C LEU A 303 -0.44 -31.01 5.66
N THR A 304 0.28 -30.60 4.63
CA THR A 304 0.12 -31.09 3.26
C THR A 304 1.47 -31.56 2.73
N SER A 305 1.54 -32.80 2.23
CA SER A 305 2.77 -33.30 1.59
C SER A 305 3.05 -32.54 0.29
N LEU A 306 4.26 -32.00 0.18
CA LEU A 306 4.81 -31.34 -1.01
C LEU A 306 5.54 -32.31 -1.93
N GLY A 307 5.77 -33.54 -1.48
CA GLY A 307 6.47 -34.59 -2.21
C GLY A 307 7.57 -35.26 -1.37
N THR A 308 8.03 -36.38 -1.90
CA THR A 308 9.11 -37.19 -1.31
C THR A 308 10.35 -37.10 -2.19
N TYR A 309 11.53 -37.12 -1.55
CA TYR A 309 12.83 -36.86 -2.16
C TYR A 309 13.87 -37.82 -1.59
N THR A 310 14.97 -38.02 -2.32
CA THR A 310 16.15 -38.72 -1.78
C THR A 310 16.62 -38.01 -0.50
N GLU A 311 17.32 -38.73 0.39
CA GLU A 311 17.77 -38.20 1.68
C GLU A 311 18.55 -36.86 1.56
N ASP A 312 19.31 -36.69 0.47
CA ASP A 312 20.09 -35.50 0.16
C ASP A 312 19.31 -34.40 -0.60
N LEU A 313 17.99 -34.59 -0.78
CA LEU A 313 17.09 -33.73 -1.56
C LEU A 313 17.52 -33.52 -3.03
N SER A 314 18.41 -34.35 -3.57
CA SER A 314 18.95 -34.18 -4.93
C SER A 314 17.99 -34.59 -6.04
N ALA A 315 17.02 -35.47 -5.74
CA ALA A 315 16.02 -35.91 -6.69
C ALA A 315 14.69 -36.28 -5.98
N PRO A 316 13.53 -36.15 -6.68
CA PRO A 316 12.28 -36.73 -6.21
C PRO A 316 12.41 -38.25 -6.04
N TYR A 317 11.76 -38.79 -5.01
CA TYR A 317 11.74 -40.22 -4.67
C TYR A 317 10.30 -40.71 -4.61
N THR A 318 10.02 -41.90 -5.16
CA THR A 318 8.69 -42.52 -5.07
C THR A 318 8.81 -43.79 -4.23
N PRO A 319 8.31 -43.78 -2.98
CA PRO A 319 8.39 -44.95 -2.11
C PRO A 319 7.68 -46.19 -2.67
N VAL A 320 8.26 -47.37 -2.48
CA VAL A 320 7.76 -48.68 -2.93
C VAL A 320 6.86 -49.31 -1.87
N ALA A 321 7.32 -49.36 -0.61
CA ALA A 321 6.59 -49.78 0.57
C ALA A 321 7.06 -48.96 1.80
N PRO A 322 6.49 -47.76 2.03
CA PRO A 322 6.81 -46.97 3.22
C PRO A 322 6.64 -47.76 4.51
N VAL A 323 7.67 -47.73 5.35
CA VAL A 323 7.67 -48.34 6.69
C VAL A 323 8.16 -47.32 7.72
N ASP A 324 7.80 -47.54 8.99
CA ASP A 324 8.41 -46.78 10.07
C ASP A 324 9.90 -47.13 10.13
N CYS A 325 10.77 -46.13 10.22
CA CYS A 325 12.19 -46.36 10.42
C CYS A 325 12.39 -47.10 11.74
N GLU A 326 12.62 -48.42 11.71
CA GLU A 326 12.84 -49.18 12.92
C GLU A 326 14.05 -48.60 13.68
N THR A 327 13.81 -48.20 14.94
CA THR A 327 14.69 -47.46 15.87
C THR A 327 16.10 -48.03 16.15
N GLY A 328 16.60 -48.97 15.35
CA GLY A 328 17.94 -49.56 15.47
C GLY A 328 19.09 -48.63 15.06
N ALA A 329 18.82 -47.57 14.29
CA ALA A 329 19.80 -46.57 13.90
C ALA A 329 19.24 -45.17 14.16
N GLY A 330 19.42 -44.67 15.40
CA GLY A 330 19.31 -43.25 15.79
C GLY A 330 18.31 -42.42 15.00
N GLY A 331 17.02 -42.78 15.07
CA GLY A 331 15.95 -41.98 14.46
C GLY A 331 16.10 -40.53 14.89
N ALA A 332 16.00 -39.61 13.94
CA ALA A 332 16.09 -38.19 14.21
C ALA A 332 15.10 -37.82 15.32
N ASP A 333 15.54 -37.02 16.29
CA ASP A 333 14.66 -36.50 17.33
C ASP A 333 13.44 -35.86 16.66
N ALA A 334 12.25 -36.08 17.25
CA ALA A 334 11.01 -35.54 16.71
C ALA A 334 11.17 -34.04 16.43
N ALA A 335 10.82 -33.62 15.20
CA ALA A 335 10.91 -32.23 14.82
C ALA A 335 10.12 -31.37 15.82
N THR A 336 10.80 -30.43 16.46
CA THR A 336 10.17 -29.50 17.40
C THR A 336 10.09 -28.13 16.75
N GLY A 337 8.87 -27.60 16.66
CA GLY A 337 8.58 -26.26 16.18
C GLY A 337 8.28 -25.30 17.32
N VAL A 338 8.24 -24.02 17.01
CA VAL A 338 7.85 -22.96 17.95
C VAL A 338 6.65 -22.20 17.38
N GLN A 339 5.56 -22.14 18.14
CA GLN A 339 4.39 -21.36 17.78
C GLN A 339 4.33 -20.07 18.59
N ALA A 340 4.36 -18.92 17.92
CA ALA A 340 4.18 -17.61 18.54
C ALA A 340 2.68 -17.31 18.74
N ARG A 341 2.35 -16.73 19.90
CA ARG A 341 0.99 -16.37 20.30
C ARG A 341 0.98 -15.00 20.98
N ARG A 342 -0.17 -14.34 20.92
CA ARG A 342 -0.41 -13.04 21.58
C ARG A 342 -1.77 -13.04 22.26
N VAL A 343 -1.85 -12.44 23.45
CA VAL A 343 -3.11 -12.15 24.14
C VAL A 343 -3.04 -10.76 24.77
N GLN A 344 -4.16 -10.04 24.77
CA GLN A 344 -4.28 -8.77 25.50
C GLN A 344 -5.23 -8.97 26.67
N LEU A 345 -4.79 -8.56 27.86
CA LEU A 345 -5.56 -8.61 29.08
C LEU A 345 -6.19 -7.24 29.34
N ALA A 346 -7.51 -7.22 29.51
CA ALA A 346 -8.26 -6.09 30.05
C ALA A 346 -8.12 -6.01 31.59
N PRO A 347 -8.41 -4.86 32.23
CA PRO A 347 -8.33 -4.72 33.68
C PRO A 347 -9.07 -5.84 34.43
N GLY A 348 -8.40 -6.45 35.39
CA GLY A 348 -8.88 -7.57 36.20
C GLY A 348 -8.62 -8.95 35.62
N GLN A 349 -8.27 -9.09 34.33
CA GLN A 349 -7.98 -10.37 33.70
C GLN A 349 -6.60 -10.90 34.05
N THR A 350 -6.46 -12.22 34.06
CA THR A 350 -5.22 -12.93 34.42
C THR A 350 -4.86 -13.97 33.36
N TRP A 351 -3.57 -14.04 33.05
CA TRP A 351 -2.94 -15.10 32.26
C TRP A 351 -2.06 -15.96 33.16
N ASN A 352 -1.99 -17.26 32.87
CA ASN A 352 -1.25 -18.22 33.70
C ASN A 352 -0.40 -19.13 32.80
N ALA A 353 0.91 -19.17 33.03
CA ALA A 353 1.84 -20.02 32.28
C ALA A 353 1.47 -21.51 32.37
N ALA A 354 0.86 -21.97 33.47
CA ALA A 354 0.48 -23.36 33.68
C ALA A 354 -0.56 -23.89 32.67
N THR A 355 -1.25 -23.02 31.92
CA THR A 355 -2.15 -23.46 30.85
C THR A 355 -1.41 -23.84 29.56
N PHE A 356 -0.10 -23.62 29.49
CA PHE A 356 0.74 -23.89 28.32
C PHE A 356 1.89 -24.83 28.71
N PRO A 357 1.66 -26.17 28.66
CA PRO A 357 2.64 -27.14 29.12
C PRO A 357 3.94 -27.14 28.30
N THR A 358 3.94 -26.51 27.12
CA THR A 358 5.09 -26.39 26.22
C THR A 358 5.69 -24.98 26.14
N LEU A 359 5.41 -24.10 27.11
CA LEU A 359 5.85 -22.70 27.09
C LEU A 359 7.39 -22.55 27.04
N GLN A 360 7.88 -21.79 26.06
CA GLN A 360 9.32 -21.55 25.80
C GLN A 360 9.77 -20.13 26.13
N ALA A 361 8.97 -19.13 25.75
CA ALA A 361 9.24 -17.74 26.12
C ALA A 361 7.94 -16.97 26.34
N VAL A 362 8.01 -15.91 27.13
CA VAL A 362 6.89 -15.00 27.41
C VAL A 362 7.42 -13.60 27.67
N THR A 363 6.78 -12.60 27.09
CA THR A 363 7.02 -11.17 27.32
C THR A 363 5.71 -10.48 27.62
N ALA A 364 5.68 -9.70 28.70
CA ALA A 364 4.53 -8.92 29.13
C ALA A 364 4.85 -7.42 29.07
N VAL A 365 3.93 -6.62 28.53
CA VAL A 365 4.06 -5.16 28.42
C VAL A 365 2.77 -4.49 28.89
N ALA A 366 2.87 -3.52 29.81
CA ALA A 366 1.72 -2.76 30.30
C ALA A 366 1.51 -1.46 29.50
N PHE A 367 0.24 -1.12 29.24
CA PHE A 367 -0.18 0.06 28.50
C PHE A 367 -1.32 0.80 29.20
N GLY A 368 -1.11 2.08 29.50
CA GLY A 368 -2.07 2.97 30.14
C GLY A 368 -2.43 2.56 31.57
N GLY A 369 -1.53 1.84 32.27
CA GLY A 369 -1.81 1.34 33.61
C GLY A 369 -0.72 0.44 34.19
N THR A 370 -1.11 -0.47 35.09
CA THR A 370 -0.20 -1.36 35.83
C THR A 370 -0.67 -2.81 35.76
N GLY A 371 0.26 -3.74 35.83
CA GLY A 371 -0.01 -5.16 36.03
C GLY A 371 0.70 -5.71 37.25
N THR A 372 0.30 -6.91 37.66
CA THR A 372 0.99 -7.70 38.68
C THR A 372 1.52 -8.98 38.04
N ILE A 373 2.82 -9.20 38.18
CA ILE A 373 3.51 -10.43 37.81
C ILE A 373 3.77 -11.21 39.11
N THR A 374 3.25 -12.43 39.21
CA THR A 374 3.56 -13.33 40.34
C THR A 374 4.45 -14.45 39.85
N THR A 375 5.61 -14.62 40.51
CA THR A 375 6.56 -15.72 40.31
C THR A 375 6.72 -16.52 41.61
N THR A 376 7.64 -17.49 41.65
CA THR A 376 8.03 -18.16 42.90
C THR A 376 8.60 -17.19 43.94
N ASP A 377 9.22 -16.10 43.50
CA ASP A 377 9.90 -15.13 44.36
C ASP A 377 8.93 -14.09 44.93
N GLY A 378 7.66 -14.13 44.50
CA GLY A 378 6.59 -13.25 44.95
C GLY A 378 5.97 -12.43 43.83
N ALA A 379 5.15 -11.45 44.23
CA ALA A 379 4.50 -10.52 43.33
C ALA A 379 5.36 -9.28 43.08
N SER A 380 5.41 -8.84 41.84
CA SER A 380 6.05 -7.60 41.38
C SER A 380 5.07 -6.80 40.54
N THR A 381 5.17 -5.47 40.58
CA THR A 381 4.35 -4.58 39.76
C THR A 381 5.05 -4.31 38.44
N LEU A 382 4.30 -4.43 37.34
CA LEU A 382 4.68 -4.00 36.01
C LEU A 382 4.08 -2.62 35.77
N HIS A 383 4.90 -1.59 35.63
CA HIS A 383 4.44 -0.22 35.41
C HIS A 383 4.17 0.09 33.93
N ASP A 384 3.46 1.19 33.67
CA ASP A 384 3.12 1.61 32.32
C ASP A 384 4.37 1.78 31.45
N GLY A 385 4.36 1.17 30.26
CA GLY A 385 5.50 1.15 29.33
C GLY A 385 6.63 0.19 29.71
N GLU A 386 6.58 -0.47 30.87
CA GLU A 386 7.57 -1.48 31.23
C GLU A 386 7.30 -2.82 30.53
N ALA A 387 8.39 -3.54 30.24
CA ALA A 387 8.38 -4.88 29.70
C ALA A 387 9.15 -5.84 30.61
N ALA A 388 8.59 -7.03 30.81
CA ALA A 388 9.26 -8.12 31.52
C ALA A 388 9.23 -9.38 30.65
N SER A 389 10.38 -10.05 30.53
CA SER A 389 10.57 -11.21 29.65
C SER A 389 11.17 -12.39 30.41
N TRP A 390 10.69 -13.58 30.08
CA TRP A 390 11.23 -14.86 30.51
C TRP A 390 11.39 -15.76 29.30
N SER A 391 12.51 -16.45 29.22
CA SER A 391 12.74 -17.48 28.23
C SER A 391 13.49 -18.63 28.86
N VAL A 392 13.33 -19.81 28.29
CA VAL A 392 14.22 -20.93 28.56
C VAL A 392 15.65 -20.54 28.13
N ALA A 393 16.64 -20.80 28.99
CA ALA A 393 18.00 -20.27 28.83
C ALA A 393 18.97 -21.24 28.10
N ARG A 394 18.64 -22.52 28.05
CA ARG A 394 19.46 -23.58 27.44
C ARG A 394 18.59 -24.51 26.63
N ASP A 395 19.13 -25.01 25.53
CA ASP A 395 18.45 -25.97 24.65
C ASP A 395 18.09 -27.29 25.37
N SER A 396 18.75 -27.59 26.49
CA SER A 396 18.45 -28.74 27.35
C SER A 396 17.34 -28.49 28.37
N ASP A 397 17.03 -27.23 28.66
CA ASP A 397 15.94 -26.89 29.56
C ASP A 397 14.66 -27.02 28.73
N ALA A 398 13.77 -27.94 29.09
CA ALA A 398 12.68 -28.26 28.18
C ALA A 398 11.61 -27.16 28.13
N LEU A 399 11.41 -26.41 29.23
CA LEU A 399 10.18 -25.64 29.50
C LEU A 399 10.38 -24.54 30.56
N LEU A 400 9.66 -23.43 30.40
CA LEU A 400 9.43 -22.46 31.49
C LEU A 400 8.52 -23.11 32.55
N THR A 401 9.11 -23.58 33.65
CA THR A 401 8.38 -24.24 34.74
C THR A 401 8.37 -23.36 35.99
N GLY A 402 7.18 -22.94 36.41
CA GLY A 402 6.98 -22.17 37.63
C GLY A 402 5.57 -21.57 37.72
N PRO A 403 5.11 -21.18 38.91
CA PRO A 403 3.94 -20.33 39.06
C PRO A 403 4.24 -18.95 38.47
N LEU A 404 4.04 -18.78 37.17
CA LEU A 404 4.07 -17.48 36.49
C LEU A 404 2.63 -17.08 36.15
N THR A 405 2.12 -16.07 36.85
CA THR A 405 0.83 -15.44 36.52
C THR A 405 1.02 -13.96 36.26
N ILE A 406 0.31 -13.45 35.26
CA ILE A 406 0.33 -12.04 34.86
C ILE A 406 -1.10 -11.54 34.89
N ARG A 407 -1.36 -10.49 35.66
CA ARG A 407 -2.67 -9.85 35.77
C ARG A 407 -2.59 -8.40 35.34
N ALA A 408 -3.56 -7.93 34.57
CA ALA A 408 -3.74 -6.51 34.34
C ALA A 408 -4.53 -5.92 35.52
N ASP A 409 -3.96 -4.97 36.26
CA ASP A 409 -4.64 -4.33 37.39
C ASP A 409 -5.37 -3.07 36.94
N THR A 410 -4.67 -2.19 36.23
CA THR A 410 -5.23 -1.01 35.54
C THR A 410 -4.71 -0.96 34.10
N GLY A 411 -5.45 -0.33 33.19
CA GLY A 411 -5.06 -0.32 31.76
C GLY A 411 -5.08 -1.72 31.14
N THR A 412 -4.26 -1.95 30.13
CA THR A 412 -4.14 -3.27 29.48
C THR A 412 -2.73 -3.84 29.59
N VAL A 413 -2.61 -5.16 29.58
CA VAL A 413 -1.30 -5.85 29.48
C VAL A 413 -1.30 -6.72 28.25
N THR A 414 -0.36 -6.50 27.33
CA THR A 414 -0.14 -7.41 26.19
C THR A 414 0.87 -8.47 26.60
N ILE A 415 0.55 -9.73 26.31
CA ILE A 415 1.43 -10.87 26.53
C ILE A 415 1.71 -11.53 25.18
N THR A 416 2.98 -11.61 24.81
CA THR A 416 3.46 -12.35 23.65
C THR A 416 4.25 -13.54 24.16
N TYR A 417 3.97 -14.74 23.67
CA TYR A 417 4.61 -15.95 24.16
C TYR A 417 4.80 -16.99 23.06
N THR A 418 5.72 -17.91 23.28
CA THR A 418 5.99 -19.03 22.37
C THR A 418 5.79 -20.35 23.08
N THR A 419 5.20 -21.31 22.37
CA THR A 419 5.02 -22.69 22.84
C THR A 419 5.72 -23.65 21.89
N GLY A 420 6.44 -24.62 22.43
CA GLY A 420 6.93 -25.76 21.66
C GLY A 420 5.76 -26.58 21.13
N VAL A 421 5.88 -27.03 19.89
CA VAL A 421 4.98 -28.00 19.28
C VAL A 421 5.82 -29.15 18.75
N THR A 422 5.41 -30.38 19.02
CA THR A 422 5.89 -31.52 18.25
C THR A 422 5.21 -31.41 16.89
N LEU A 423 6.00 -31.38 15.83
CA LEU A 423 5.52 -31.25 14.47
C LEU A 423 5.12 -32.60 13.90
#